data_AF-A0A4R8MUR3-F1
#
_entry.id   AF-A0A4R8MUR3-F1
#
_cell.length_a   1.000
_cell.length_b   1.000
_cell.length_c   1.000
_cell.angle_alpha   90.00
_cell.angle_beta   90.00
_cell.angle_gamma   90.00
#
_symmetry.space_group_name_H-M   'P 1'
#
loop_
_entity.id
_entity.type
_entity.pdbx_description
1 polymer ?
#
loop_
_entity_poly.entity_id
_entity_poly.type
_entity_poly.pdbx_seq_one_letter_code
_entity_poly.pdbx_strand_id
1 'polypeptide(L)'
;MNKTLSRMILSFTILAFVWNCKSKETKEVPPTKDTENEVILEFTKAKEGFLSESLFQVAVSSVLPSESERIEEAKTIAEQKSLNLLKTYTIPNLSDKGRKELRDISKEGKIVDKNVSVGGRYFFLYQIQKSNLKRLVTKDLE
;
A
#
# COMPACT_ATOMS: atom_id res chain seq x y z
N MET A 1 -2.36 -70.52 10.54
CA MET A 1 -1.26 -69.74 9.91
C MET A 1 -1.10 -70.23 8.49
N ASN A 2 -1.56 -69.46 7.50
CA ASN A 2 -1.25 -69.67 6.08
C ASN A 2 -1.32 -68.29 5.44
N LYS A 3 -0.17 -67.69 5.09
CA LYS A 3 -0.12 -66.48 4.28
C LYS A 3 0.64 -66.81 3.01
N THR A 4 -0.07 -66.58 1.92
CA THR A 4 0.19 -66.97 0.55
C THR A 4 1.37 -66.22 -0.05
N LEU A 5 2.24 -66.99 -0.70
CA LEU A 5 3.10 -66.57 -1.80
C LEU A 5 2.25 -65.92 -2.90
N SER A 6 2.74 -64.83 -3.53
CA SER A 6 3.06 -64.83 -4.96
C SER A 6 3.57 -63.45 -5.42
N ARG A 7 4.71 -63.45 -6.12
CA ARG A 7 5.30 -62.32 -6.85
C ARG A 7 4.87 -62.41 -8.32
N MET A 8 4.42 -61.30 -8.92
CA MET A 8 4.50 -60.97 -10.37
C MET A 8 4.40 -59.43 -10.44
N ILE A 9 5.40 -58.63 -10.80
CA ILE A 9 6.10 -58.42 -12.09
C ILE A 9 5.17 -57.95 -13.23
N LEU A 10 5.36 -56.66 -13.56
CA LEU A 10 5.30 -55.98 -14.86
C LEU A 10 4.02 -56.04 -15.71
N SER A 11 3.47 -54.88 -16.07
CA SER A 11 3.35 -54.47 -17.49
C SER A 11 2.90 -53.00 -17.63
N PHE A 12 3.70 -52.27 -18.41
CA PHE A 12 3.47 -50.93 -18.93
C PHE A 12 2.35 -50.96 -19.97
N THR A 13 1.37 -50.05 -19.88
CA THR A 13 0.58 -49.63 -21.06
C THR A 13 0.28 -48.14 -20.97
N ILE A 14 1.07 -47.38 -21.73
CA ILE A 14 0.84 -45.99 -22.10
C ILE A 14 -0.32 -46.01 -23.12
N LEU A 15 -1.42 -45.34 -22.80
CA LEU A 15 -2.43 -44.97 -23.79
C LEU A 15 -2.50 -43.44 -23.85
N ALA A 16 -1.77 -42.92 -24.83
CA ALA A 16 -1.91 -41.54 -25.28
C ALA A 16 -3.23 -41.41 -26.05
N PHE A 17 -4.22 -40.75 -25.44
CA PHE A 17 -5.35 -40.18 -26.17
C PHE A 17 -5.08 -38.69 -26.38
N VAL A 18 -4.48 -38.36 -27.52
CA VAL A 18 -4.38 -36.99 -28.02
C VAL A 18 -5.65 -36.74 -28.85
N TRP A 19 -6.68 -36.17 -28.22
CA TRP A 19 -7.81 -35.59 -28.95
C TRP A 19 -7.66 -34.07 -29.01
N ASN A 20 -7.77 -33.60 -30.23
CA ASN A 20 -7.39 -32.30 -30.76
C ASN A 20 -8.44 -31.24 -30.35
N CYS A 21 -8.05 -30.25 -29.54
CA CYS A 21 -8.83 -29.04 -29.30
C CYS A 21 -8.10 -27.82 -29.87
N LYS A 22 -8.50 -27.50 -31.10
CA LYS A 22 -8.13 -26.33 -31.87
C LYS A 22 -8.93 -25.13 -31.37
N SER A 23 -8.32 -24.19 -30.65
CA SER A 23 -8.80 -22.79 -30.60
C SER A 23 -7.83 -21.84 -29.88
N LYS A 24 -7.36 -20.86 -30.67
CA LYS A 24 -6.85 -19.51 -30.33
C LYS A 24 -5.48 -19.40 -29.65
N GLU A 25 -4.56 -18.83 -30.44
CA GLU A 25 -3.39 -18.09 -29.97
C GLU A 25 -3.75 -17.17 -28.80
N THR A 26 -3.34 -17.56 -27.61
CA THR A 26 -3.17 -16.62 -26.51
C THR A 26 -1.86 -15.91 -26.77
N LYS A 27 -1.94 -14.66 -27.23
CA LYS A 27 -0.81 -13.74 -27.29
C LYS A 27 -0.04 -13.83 -25.97
N GLU A 28 1.24 -14.21 -26.06
CA GLU A 28 2.20 -14.00 -24.99
C GLU A 28 2.19 -12.51 -24.66
N VAL A 29 1.66 -12.18 -23.47
CA VAL A 29 1.77 -10.84 -22.90
C VAL A 29 3.23 -10.70 -22.44
N PRO A 30 3.98 -9.68 -22.90
CA PRO A 30 5.35 -9.47 -22.47
C PRO A 30 5.39 -9.19 -20.96
N PRO A 31 6.51 -9.52 -20.29
CA PRO A 31 6.62 -9.45 -18.84
C PRO A 31 6.47 -8.00 -18.33
N THR A 32 5.62 -7.86 -17.32
CA THR A 32 5.15 -6.67 -16.58
C THR A 32 6.23 -5.85 -15.86
N LYS A 33 7.46 -5.75 -16.38
CA LYS A 33 8.58 -5.05 -15.69
C LYS A 33 8.56 -3.53 -15.83
N ASP A 34 7.99 -2.99 -16.90
CA ASP A 34 8.00 -1.54 -17.12
C ASP A 34 6.96 -0.81 -16.26
N THR A 35 5.80 -1.44 -16.03
CA THR A 35 4.72 -0.85 -15.22
C THR A 35 5.08 -0.74 -13.74
N GLU A 36 5.78 -1.73 -13.18
CA GLU A 36 6.21 -1.68 -11.77
C GLU A 36 7.16 -0.49 -11.53
N ASN A 37 8.14 -0.30 -12.42
CA ASN A 37 9.10 0.81 -12.33
C ASN A 37 8.45 2.19 -12.41
N GLU A 38 7.44 2.36 -13.25
CA GLU A 38 6.70 3.62 -13.36
C GLU A 38 5.90 3.93 -12.09
N VAL A 39 5.19 2.93 -11.55
CA VAL A 39 4.37 3.09 -10.35
C VAL A 39 5.25 3.39 -9.12
N ILE A 40 6.43 2.77 -9.02
CA ILE A 40 7.45 3.07 -7.98
C ILE A 40 7.89 4.53 -8.05
N LEU A 41 8.20 4.98 -9.27
CA LEU A 41 8.66 6.33 -9.52
C LEU A 41 7.57 7.36 -9.19
N GLU A 42 6.30 7.03 -9.47
CA GLU A 42 5.14 7.86 -9.12
C GLU A 42 4.99 7.99 -7.60
N PHE A 43 5.15 6.90 -6.86
CA PHE A 43 5.05 6.89 -5.41
C PHE A 43 6.19 7.61 -4.70
N THR A 44 7.43 7.40 -5.14
CA THR A 44 8.60 8.11 -4.60
C THR A 44 8.57 9.60 -4.92
N LYS A 45 7.84 10.00 -5.96
CA LYS A 45 7.58 11.40 -6.33
C LYS A 45 6.22 11.92 -5.84
N ALA A 46 5.48 11.13 -5.06
CA ALA A 46 4.16 11.54 -4.59
C ALA A 46 4.29 12.84 -3.81
N LYS A 47 3.55 13.86 -4.25
CA LYS A 47 3.56 15.17 -3.61
C LYS A 47 3.03 15.04 -2.18
N GLU A 48 3.81 15.53 -1.22
CA GLU A 48 3.43 15.60 0.19
C GLU A 48 3.06 17.04 0.58
N GLY A 49 2.26 17.16 1.63
CA GLY A 49 1.74 18.44 2.12
C GLY A 49 0.33 18.74 1.59
N PHE A 50 0.00 20.03 1.52
CA PHE A 50 -1.29 20.47 1.00
C PHE A 50 -1.38 20.29 -0.52
N LEU A 51 -2.29 19.41 -0.95
CA LEU A 51 -2.64 19.24 -2.36
C LEU A 51 -3.76 20.18 -2.80
N SER A 52 -4.61 20.59 -1.85
CA SER A 52 -5.64 21.60 -2.03
C SER A 52 -5.91 22.30 -0.69
N GLU A 53 -6.88 23.22 -0.65
CA GLU A 53 -7.31 23.87 0.59
C GLU A 53 -7.93 22.89 1.61
N SER A 54 -8.37 21.71 1.16
CA SER A 54 -9.07 20.72 1.98
C SER A 54 -8.41 19.35 2.05
N LEU A 55 -7.27 19.16 1.37
CA LEU A 55 -6.58 17.88 1.26
C LEU A 55 -5.11 18.04 1.61
N PHE A 56 -4.68 17.29 2.62
CA PHE A 56 -3.28 17.11 3.00
C PHE A 56 -2.88 15.66 2.80
N GLN A 57 -1.70 15.42 2.23
CA GLN A 57 -1.22 14.08 1.90
C GLN A 57 0.19 13.84 2.44
N VAL A 58 0.43 12.63 2.93
CA VAL A 58 1.78 12.08 3.13
C VAL A 58 1.90 10.70 2.51
N ALA A 59 3.09 10.36 2.04
CA ALA A 59 3.46 9.05 1.55
C ALA A 59 4.34 8.34 2.59
N VAL A 60 4.03 7.06 2.83
CA VAL A 60 4.78 6.20 3.77
C VAL A 60 4.96 4.82 3.16
N SER A 61 5.83 4.02 3.77
CA SER A 61 6.06 2.64 3.34
C SER A 61 6.21 1.70 4.52
N SER A 62 5.82 0.44 4.34
CA SER A 62 6.03 -0.66 5.29
C SER A 62 6.76 -1.82 4.61
N VAL A 63 7.51 -2.60 5.38
CA VAL A 63 8.19 -3.83 4.94
C VAL A 63 7.64 -5.07 5.63
N LEU A 64 6.55 -4.93 6.40
CA LEU A 64 5.99 -6.05 7.17
C LEU A 64 5.36 -7.11 6.23
N PRO A 65 5.42 -8.39 6.61
CA PRO A 65 4.96 -9.48 5.76
C PRO A 65 3.43 -9.58 5.69
N SER A 66 2.73 -9.30 6.79
CA SER A 66 1.26 -9.34 6.84
C SER A 66 0.64 -8.01 6.41
N GLU A 67 -0.42 -8.06 5.61
CA GLU A 67 -1.15 -6.86 5.18
C GLU A 67 -1.72 -6.07 6.36
N SER A 68 -2.31 -6.75 7.36
CA SER A 68 -2.88 -6.08 8.53
C SER A 68 -1.82 -5.30 9.32
N GLU A 69 -0.66 -5.93 9.52
CA GLU A 69 0.47 -5.33 10.23
C GLU A 69 1.05 -4.15 9.43
N ARG A 70 1.17 -4.29 8.10
CA ARG A 70 1.62 -3.20 7.22
C ARG A 70 0.73 -1.97 7.33
N ILE A 71 -0.59 -2.16 7.30
CA ILE A 71 -1.55 -1.05 7.35
C ILE A 71 -1.47 -0.35 8.71
N GLU A 72 -1.37 -1.12 9.81
CA GLU A 72 -1.26 -0.57 11.15
C GLU A 72 0.05 0.22 11.35
N GLU A 73 1.17 -0.34 10.90
CA GLU A 73 2.47 0.34 10.92
C GLU A 73 2.45 1.59 10.05
N ALA A 74 2.01 1.46 8.80
CA ALA A 74 1.94 2.58 7.85
C ALA A 74 1.07 3.71 8.40
N LYS A 75 -0.07 3.39 9.02
CA LYS A 75 -0.94 4.37 9.67
C LYS A 75 -0.21 5.09 10.80
N THR A 76 0.45 4.36 11.69
CA THR A 76 1.19 4.95 12.82
C THR A 76 2.30 5.89 12.35
N ILE A 77 3.09 5.46 11.35
CA ILE A 77 4.14 6.28 10.73
C ILE A 77 3.52 7.50 10.05
N ALA A 78 2.41 7.34 9.35
CA ALA A 78 1.75 8.42 8.63
C ALA A 78 1.15 9.48 9.56
N GLU A 79 0.56 9.10 10.70
CA GLU A 79 0.06 10.04 11.71
C GLU A 79 1.21 10.89 12.26
N GLN A 80 2.32 10.27 12.63
CA GLN A 80 3.51 10.98 13.12
C GLN A 80 4.12 11.89 12.06
N LYS A 81 4.25 11.39 10.83
CA LYS A 81 4.79 12.16 9.69
C LYS A 81 3.87 13.34 9.37
N SER A 82 2.56 13.12 9.34
CA SER A 82 1.56 14.17 9.11
C SER A 82 1.66 15.27 10.15
N LEU A 83 1.75 14.92 11.44
CA LEU A 83 1.93 15.90 12.51
C LEU A 83 3.20 16.75 12.31
N ASN A 84 4.32 16.10 12.03
CA ASN A 84 5.60 16.80 11.85
C ASN A 84 5.56 17.74 10.64
N LEU A 85 4.93 17.31 9.55
CA LEU A 85 4.83 18.09 8.34
C LEU A 85 3.83 19.24 8.51
N LEU A 86 2.69 19.01 9.18
CA LEU A 86 1.72 20.06 9.53
C LEU A 86 2.35 21.18 10.36
N LYS A 87 3.23 20.86 11.32
CA LYS A 87 3.96 21.86 12.12
C LYS A 87 4.81 22.83 11.27
N THR A 88 5.22 22.44 10.07
CA THR A 88 5.97 23.31 9.17
C THR A 88 5.10 24.38 8.50
N TYR A 89 3.78 24.18 8.49
CA TYR A 89 2.80 25.12 7.92
C TYR A 89 2.09 25.97 8.99
N THR A 90 2.17 25.59 10.26
CA THR A 90 1.48 26.28 11.35
C THR A 90 2.15 27.59 11.74
N ILE A 91 1.37 28.48 12.37
CA ILE A 91 1.90 29.69 12.99
C ILE A 91 2.94 29.38 14.09
N PRO A 92 3.94 30.26 14.30
CA PRO A 92 4.86 30.14 15.41
C PRO A 92 4.11 30.25 16.75
N ASN A 93 4.57 29.52 17.77
CA ASN A 93 4.08 29.64 19.16
C ASN A 93 2.58 29.31 19.36
N LEU A 94 2.11 28.22 18.76
CA LEU A 94 0.79 27.64 19.07
C LEU A 94 0.55 27.46 20.58
N SER A 95 -0.66 27.79 21.04
CA SER A 95 -1.10 27.47 22.40
C SER A 95 -1.22 25.96 22.62
N ASP A 96 -1.41 25.54 23.87
CA ASP A 96 -1.68 24.13 24.19
C ASP A 96 -2.92 23.58 23.49
N LYS A 97 -3.95 24.41 23.32
CA LYS A 97 -5.18 24.04 22.64
C LYS A 97 -4.90 23.79 21.17
N GLY A 98 -4.26 24.73 20.46
CA GLY A 98 -3.86 24.57 19.07
C GLY A 98 -2.89 23.42 18.84
N ARG A 99 -1.95 23.18 19.76
CA ARG A 99 -1.06 21.99 19.72
C ARG A 99 -1.84 20.68 19.85
N LYS A 100 -2.88 20.66 20.69
CA LYS A 100 -3.77 19.49 20.81
C LYS A 100 -4.58 19.31 19.52
N GLU A 101 -5.20 20.36 19.01
CA GLU A 101 -6.01 20.29 17.80
C GLU A 101 -5.20 19.89 16.57
N LEU A 102 -3.96 20.39 16.43
CA LEU A 102 -3.04 19.96 15.37
C LEU A 102 -2.73 18.45 15.45
N ARG A 103 -2.57 17.92 16.67
CA ARG A 103 -2.39 16.47 16.89
C ARG A 103 -3.64 15.70 16.52
N ASP A 104 -4.82 16.19 16.88
CA ASP A 104 -6.08 15.55 16.55
C ASP A 104 -6.27 15.52 15.02
N ILE A 105 -6.04 16.64 14.32
CA ILE A 105 -6.06 16.75 12.86
C ILE A 105 -5.11 15.72 12.21
N SER A 106 -3.88 15.57 12.73
CA SER A 106 -2.90 14.64 12.16
C SER A 106 -3.35 13.17 12.18
N LYS A 107 -4.34 12.83 13.01
CA LYS A 107 -4.91 11.48 13.17
C LYS A 107 -6.22 11.26 12.42
N GLU A 108 -6.85 12.33 11.91
CA GLU A 108 -8.14 12.26 11.18
C GLU A 108 -8.00 11.66 9.77
N GLY A 109 -6.77 11.50 9.28
CA GLY A 109 -6.53 10.99 7.94
C GLY A 109 -6.76 9.49 7.79
N LYS A 110 -6.84 9.06 6.53
CA LYS A 110 -7.08 7.68 6.12
C LYS A 110 -6.03 7.21 5.14
N ILE A 111 -5.68 5.94 5.22
CA ILE A 111 -4.89 5.29 4.17
C ILE A 111 -5.78 5.19 2.93
N VAL A 112 -5.34 5.81 1.84
CA VAL A 112 -5.93 5.65 0.51
C VAL A 112 -5.16 4.53 -0.16
N ASP A 113 -5.87 3.43 -0.35
CA ASP A 113 -5.26 2.17 -0.69
C ASP A 113 -4.78 2.17 -2.15
N LYS A 114 -3.48 2.31 -2.29
CA LYS A 114 -2.72 2.11 -3.52
C LYS A 114 -1.51 1.27 -3.12
N ASN A 115 -1.78 0.05 -2.68
CA ASN A 115 -0.75 -0.84 -2.14
C ASN A 115 0.15 -1.34 -3.29
N VAL A 116 1.32 -0.73 -3.45
CA VAL A 116 2.31 -1.13 -4.45
C VAL A 116 3.45 -1.84 -3.75
N SER A 117 3.63 -3.13 -4.06
CA SER A 117 4.71 -3.95 -3.53
C SER A 117 5.91 -3.93 -4.48
N VAL A 118 7.08 -3.55 -3.95
CA VAL A 118 8.29 -3.30 -4.73
C VAL A 118 9.47 -3.80 -3.94
N GLY A 119 10.10 -4.88 -4.40
CA GLY A 119 11.23 -5.47 -3.67
C GLY A 119 10.89 -5.80 -2.21
N GLY A 120 9.64 -6.18 -1.94
CA GLY A 120 9.14 -6.46 -0.58
C GLY A 120 8.77 -5.24 0.26
N ARG A 121 8.81 -4.02 -0.29
CA ARG A 121 8.34 -2.80 0.35
C ARG A 121 6.99 -2.38 -0.23
N TYR A 122 6.08 -2.00 0.65
CA TYR A 122 4.71 -1.62 0.32
C TYR A 122 4.53 -0.13 0.57
N PHE A 123 3.98 0.60 -0.39
CA PHE A 123 3.78 2.05 -0.30
C PHE A 123 2.31 2.40 -0.04
N PHE A 124 2.09 3.44 0.75
CA PHE A 124 0.76 3.91 1.13
C PHE A 124 0.68 5.43 1.04
N LEU A 125 -0.49 5.93 0.64
CA LEU A 125 -0.85 7.34 0.76
C LEU A 125 -1.77 7.51 1.96
N TYR A 126 -1.47 8.47 2.82
CA TYR A 126 -2.32 8.87 3.92
C TYR A 126 -2.85 10.27 3.65
N GLN A 127 -4.16 10.42 3.67
CA GLN A 127 -4.84 11.65 3.30
C GLN A 127 -5.74 12.15 4.42
N ILE A 128 -5.55 13.42 4.79
CA ILE A 128 -6.44 14.15 5.70
C ILE A 128 -7.34 15.02 4.83
N GLN A 129 -8.64 14.70 4.84
CA GLN A 129 -9.66 15.43 4.10
C GLN A 129 -10.55 16.20 5.08
N LYS A 130 -10.46 17.53 5.09
CA LYS A 130 -11.24 18.40 5.99
C LYS A 130 -11.51 19.73 5.30
N SER A 131 -12.71 20.27 5.47
CA SER A 131 -13.04 21.59 4.89
C SER A 131 -12.13 22.67 5.46
N ASN A 132 -11.63 23.56 4.59
CA ASN A 132 -10.72 24.66 4.94
C ASN A 132 -9.48 24.25 5.75
N LEU A 133 -9.01 23.00 5.63
CA LEU A 133 -7.90 22.45 6.40
C LEU A 133 -6.65 23.33 6.35
N LYS A 134 -6.28 23.83 5.16
CA LYS A 134 -5.09 24.66 5.00
C LYS A 134 -5.22 25.98 5.75
N ARG A 135 -6.37 26.64 5.65
CA ARG A 135 -6.63 27.88 6.40
C ARG A 135 -6.60 27.63 7.91
N LEU A 136 -7.27 26.55 8.36
CA LEU A 136 -7.28 26.15 9.76
C LEU A 136 -5.85 26.04 10.30
N VAL A 137 -5.02 25.21 9.65
CA VAL A 137 -3.65 24.94 10.08
C VAL A 137 -2.74 26.17 10.01
N THR A 138 -2.88 27.00 8.97
CA THR A 138 -1.97 28.13 8.72
C THR A 138 -2.35 29.43 9.44
N LYS A 139 -3.60 29.56 9.93
CA LYS A 139 -4.10 30.84 10.47
C LYS A 139 -5.03 30.70 11.67
N ASP A 140 -5.92 29.73 11.68
CA ASP A 140 -7.07 29.74 12.60
C ASP A 140 -6.83 28.87 13.86
N LEU A 141 -5.73 28.12 13.95
CA LEU A 141 -5.33 27.42 15.17
C LEU A 141 -4.76 28.41 16.21
N GLU A 142 -5.35 28.43 17.40
CA GLU A 142 -4.91 29.25 18.54
C GLU A 142 -4.18 28.43 19.59
#